data_AF-A0A892ZG73-F1
#
_entry.id   AF-A0A892ZG73-F1
#
_cell.length_a   1.000
_cell.length_b   1.000
_cell.length_c   1.000
_cell.angle_alpha   90.00
_cell.angle_beta   90.00
_cell.angle_gamma   90.00
#
_symmetry.space_group_name_H-M   'P 1'
#
loop_
_entity.id
_entity.type
_entity.pdbx_description
1 polymer ?
#
loop_
_entity_poly.entity_id
_entity_poly.type
_entity_poly.pdbx_seq_one_letter_code
_entity_poly.pdbx_strand_id
1 'polypeptide(L)'
;MAGVMQPQHNGAPDDTVSDVSTEIVSEHDRASKGSLTMAWWGVCSAMFYIVVGIAMAKAYGTVNAIIGLGITVVAYGIVNGIISRYAISTGLSVGLFSRVLFGAKGAALATLIFFVTAIYYAVFEGSVIAVTLNHMYPGISYTIAALIVVLYSVPLIFGSVQHWLDKFNGVLLPFYILGLVGAVVLATSQYGYTDAWLRMGPENPSPTGWWNVCVYYMGVWILMMFTFDYARFGKKEDSKYHALFNFGIPFYMLAFFLSGLAGIYLVNTIPHEGDVSEVSIAFGLIELMGIFGLLFVWITQTRINTANYFLATTNMQAFFKDVFKLNLNKMVWAVVVGIIVYLLMLINVFAYLLQALAYQGVFVVAWVAIALTHILHPRRKQIFGEVPQIRSAKLPAFDASGLTAWLVASAVGIVLMNLGGSWTNWYATITFFTAAILYALLMPKQRQKLLP
;
A
#
# COMPACT_ATOMS: atom_id res chain seq x y z
N MET A 1 -26.80 37.52 -48.63
CA MET A 1 -26.07 36.28 -49.00
C MET A 1 -25.13 35.97 -47.84
N ALA A 2 -25.64 35.28 -46.83
CA ALA A 2 -25.46 33.84 -46.63
C ALA A 2 -24.02 33.50 -46.19
N GLY A 3 -23.73 33.78 -44.91
CA GLY A 3 -22.59 33.24 -44.16
C GLY A 3 -23.14 32.26 -43.13
N VAL A 4 -22.72 31.01 -43.26
CA VAL A 4 -23.25 29.81 -42.60
C VAL A 4 -23.06 29.85 -41.09
N MET A 5 -24.14 29.56 -40.36
CA MET A 5 -24.16 29.32 -38.91
C MET A 5 -23.24 28.14 -38.56
N GLN A 6 -22.29 28.38 -37.66
CA GLN A 6 -21.60 27.31 -36.94
C GLN A 6 -22.60 26.66 -35.96
N PRO A 7 -22.67 25.32 -35.86
CA PRO A 7 -23.49 24.70 -34.84
C PRO A 7 -22.84 24.93 -33.47
N GLN A 8 -23.61 25.56 -32.59
CA GLN A 8 -23.36 25.61 -31.16
C GLN A 8 -23.13 24.20 -30.62
N HIS A 9 -22.05 24.04 -29.88
CA HIS A 9 -21.76 22.83 -29.11
C HIS A 9 -22.77 22.75 -27.96
N ASN A 10 -23.89 22.09 -28.22
CA ASN A 10 -24.93 21.86 -27.23
C ASN A 10 -24.47 20.79 -26.22
N GLY A 11 -24.34 21.21 -24.96
CA GLY A 11 -24.63 20.40 -23.77
C GLY A 11 -23.88 19.08 -23.63
N ALA A 12 -22.61 19.13 -23.24
CA ALA A 12 -22.05 18.06 -22.40
C ALA A 12 -22.37 18.42 -20.93
N PRO A 13 -22.82 17.46 -20.10
CA PRO A 13 -22.87 17.70 -18.67
C PRO A 13 -21.45 17.92 -18.15
N ASP A 14 -21.26 18.99 -17.38
CA ASP A 14 -20.14 19.15 -16.44
C ASP A 14 -20.01 17.90 -15.56
N ASP A 15 -18.77 17.55 -15.21
CA ASP A 15 -18.40 16.61 -14.14
C ASP A 15 -18.79 15.12 -14.30
N THR A 16 -18.57 14.51 -15.47
CA THR A 16 -18.28 13.07 -15.46
C THR A 16 -16.90 12.87 -14.81
N VAL A 17 -16.87 12.54 -13.52
CA VAL A 17 -15.68 12.04 -12.81
C VAL A 17 -15.05 10.98 -13.72
N SER A 18 -13.95 11.34 -14.38
CA SER A 18 -13.28 10.46 -15.33
C SER A 18 -12.91 9.17 -14.60
N ASP A 19 -13.34 8.02 -15.12
CA ASP A 19 -13.06 6.71 -14.51
C ASP A 19 -11.61 6.32 -14.83
N VAL A 20 -10.67 7.04 -14.20
CA VAL A 20 -9.22 6.93 -14.47
C VAL A 20 -8.62 5.60 -13.99
N SER A 21 -9.43 4.65 -13.51
CA SER A 21 -8.97 3.34 -13.04
C SER A 21 -8.36 2.50 -14.17
N THR A 22 -8.93 2.58 -15.38
CA THR A 22 -8.61 1.69 -16.50
C THR A 22 -7.97 2.40 -17.71
N GLU A 23 -7.72 3.69 -17.58
CA GLU A 23 -7.14 4.54 -18.61
C GLU A 23 -5.90 5.27 -18.09
N ILE A 24 -5.12 5.84 -19.02
CA ILE A 24 -3.98 6.69 -18.68
C ILE A 24 -4.52 7.99 -18.10
N VAL A 25 -3.95 8.44 -16.98
CA VAL A 25 -4.30 9.74 -16.40
C VAL A 25 -4.00 10.86 -17.38
N SER A 26 -5.03 11.61 -17.78
CA SER A 26 -4.87 12.78 -18.65
C SER A 26 -4.18 13.92 -17.91
N GLU A 27 -3.60 14.89 -18.62
CA GLU A 27 -2.96 16.04 -17.97
C GLU A 27 -3.95 16.90 -17.15
N HIS A 28 -5.23 16.93 -17.54
CA HIS A 28 -6.27 17.67 -16.81
C HIS A 28 -6.71 16.97 -15.51
N ASP A 29 -6.60 15.64 -15.45
CA ASP A 29 -6.97 14.85 -14.27
C ASP A 29 -5.83 14.76 -13.23
N ARG A 30 -4.70 15.43 -13.45
CA ARG A 30 -3.56 15.41 -12.53
C ARG A 30 -3.79 16.30 -11.31
N ALA A 31 -3.53 15.76 -10.13
CA ALA A 31 -3.58 16.43 -8.85
C ALA A 31 -2.52 17.54 -8.74
N SER A 32 -2.84 18.59 -7.99
CA SER A 32 -1.82 19.54 -7.55
C SER A 32 -0.83 18.87 -6.59
N LYS A 33 0.39 19.43 -6.49
CA LYS A 33 1.43 18.99 -5.55
C LYS A 33 0.91 18.74 -4.13
N GLY A 34 0.16 19.69 -3.57
CA GLY A 34 -0.36 19.60 -2.20
C GLY A 34 -1.48 18.56 -2.07
N SER A 35 -2.38 18.51 -3.05
CA SER A 35 -3.49 17.54 -3.08
C SER A 35 -2.98 16.10 -3.07
N LEU A 36 -2.02 15.78 -3.95
CA LEU A 36 -1.44 14.43 -4.00
C LEU A 36 -0.67 14.08 -2.73
N THR A 37 0.01 15.05 -2.11
CA THR A 37 0.67 14.84 -0.82
C THR A 37 -0.35 14.49 0.26
N MET A 38 -1.43 15.26 0.40
CA MET A 38 -2.42 14.98 1.44
C MET A 38 -3.13 13.65 1.23
N ALA A 39 -3.46 13.31 -0.02
CA ALA A 39 -4.06 12.02 -0.35
C ALA A 39 -3.13 10.84 0.00
N TRP A 40 -1.83 10.94 -0.34
CA TRP A 40 -0.86 9.89 -0.03
C TRP A 40 -0.53 9.80 1.47
N TRP A 41 -0.42 10.95 2.15
CA TRP A 41 -0.09 11.00 3.59
C TRP A 41 -1.23 10.50 4.48
N GLY A 42 -2.40 10.16 3.93
CA GLY A 42 -3.38 9.29 4.60
C GLY A 42 -2.80 7.91 4.95
N VAL A 43 -1.88 7.40 4.13
CA VAL A 43 -1.29 6.05 4.23
C VAL A 43 -0.28 5.93 5.37
N CYS A 44 0.23 7.04 5.94
CA CYS A 44 1.27 6.99 6.98
C CYS A 44 0.76 6.71 8.41
N SER A 45 -0.56 6.67 8.64
CA SER A 45 -1.15 6.54 9.98
C SER A 45 -1.64 5.13 10.32
N ALA A 46 -1.20 4.10 9.61
CA ALA A 46 -1.62 2.73 9.93
C ALA A 46 -1.07 2.29 11.29
N MET A 47 -1.93 1.74 12.15
CA MET A 47 -1.49 1.12 13.42
C MET A 47 -0.61 -0.10 13.16
N PHE A 48 -0.79 -0.76 12.02
CA PHE A 48 0.11 -1.79 11.50
C PHE A 48 1.60 -1.41 11.63
N TYR A 49 1.99 -0.16 11.35
CA TYR A 49 3.41 0.24 11.43
C TYR A 49 3.94 0.29 12.87
N ILE A 50 3.09 0.65 13.83
CA ILE A 50 3.39 0.64 15.26
C ILE A 50 3.62 -0.80 15.71
N VAL A 51 2.69 -1.70 15.35
CA VAL A 51 2.72 -3.13 15.69
C VAL A 51 3.94 -3.82 15.11
N VAL A 52 4.23 -3.59 13.83
CA VAL A 52 5.41 -4.18 13.18
C VAL A 52 6.69 -3.73 13.85
N GLY A 53 6.82 -2.44 14.20
CA GLY A 53 7.98 -1.94 14.95
C GLY A 53 8.21 -2.72 16.25
N ILE A 54 7.13 -2.96 17.00
CA ILE A 54 7.18 -3.75 18.24
C ILE A 54 7.54 -5.21 17.97
N ALA A 55 6.91 -5.84 16.97
CA ALA A 55 7.19 -7.22 16.60
C ALA A 55 8.67 -7.41 16.22
N MET A 56 9.24 -6.45 15.49
CA MET A 56 10.65 -6.46 15.11
C MET A 56 11.58 -6.28 16.33
N ALA A 57 11.23 -5.38 17.26
CA ALA A 57 12.00 -5.21 18.49
C ALA A 57 11.93 -6.45 19.40
N LYS A 58 10.74 -7.04 19.57
CA LYS A 58 10.55 -8.27 20.34
C LYS A 58 11.32 -9.45 19.73
N ALA A 59 11.30 -9.59 18.40
CA ALA A 59 11.94 -10.72 17.73
C ALA A 59 13.46 -10.59 17.62
N TYR A 60 13.97 -9.38 17.37
CA TYR A 60 15.39 -9.18 16.99
C TYR A 60 16.15 -8.20 17.89
N GLY A 61 15.49 -7.56 18.86
CA GLY A 61 16.07 -6.52 19.70
C GLY A 61 15.80 -5.11 19.16
N THR A 62 15.55 -4.15 20.06
CA THR A 62 15.26 -2.75 19.70
C THR A 62 16.35 -2.12 18.83
N VAL A 63 17.63 -2.36 19.12
CA VAL A 63 18.74 -1.81 18.33
C VAL A 63 18.71 -2.32 16.88
N ASN A 64 18.50 -3.62 16.70
CA ASN A 64 18.36 -4.23 15.37
C ASN A 64 17.12 -3.70 14.64
N ALA A 65 16.00 -3.52 15.35
CA ALA A 65 14.78 -2.93 14.80
C ALA A 65 15.04 -1.50 14.29
N ILE A 66 15.71 -0.65 15.08
CA ILE A 66 16.04 0.73 14.69
C ILE A 66 16.93 0.75 13.44
N ILE A 67 17.99 -0.06 13.40
CA ILE A 67 18.90 -0.13 12.24
C ILE A 67 18.14 -0.62 11.01
N GLY A 68 17.38 -1.71 11.14
CA GLY A 68 16.61 -2.30 10.05
C GLY A 68 15.52 -1.36 9.51
N LEU A 69 14.83 -0.63 10.39
CA LEU A 69 13.88 0.42 10.00
C LEU A 69 14.58 1.54 9.23
N GLY A 70 15.74 2.00 9.68
CA GLY A 70 16.53 3.02 8.98
C GLY A 70 16.90 2.59 7.56
N ILE A 71 17.41 1.37 7.40
CA ILE A 71 17.74 0.81 6.07
C ILE A 71 16.47 0.66 5.21
N THR A 72 15.38 0.19 5.80
CA THR A 72 14.08 0.04 5.12
C THR A 72 13.57 1.36 4.59
N VAL A 73 13.63 2.44 5.38
CA VAL A 73 13.22 3.78 4.94
C VAL A 73 14.03 4.25 3.73
N VAL A 74 15.35 4.05 3.74
CA VAL A 74 16.21 4.41 2.61
C VAL A 74 15.86 3.57 1.38
N ALA A 75 15.70 2.26 1.53
CA ALA A 75 15.35 1.36 0.43
C ALA A 75 14.00 1.74 -0.20
N TYR A 76 12.96 1.93 0.61
CA TYR A 76 11.65 2.39 0.15
C TYR A 76 11.73 3.76 -0.52
N GLY A 77 12.45 4.72 0.06
CA GLY A 77 12.60 6.06 -0.51
C GLY A 77 13.27 6.05 -1.90
N ILE A 78 14.30 5.22 -2.09
CA ILE A 78 14.97 5.07 -3.38
C ILE A 78 14.05 4.40 -4.40
N VAL A 79 13.48 3.24 -4.06
CA VAL A 79 12.64 2.45 -4.97
C VAL A 79 11.39 3.23 -5.39
N ASN A 80 10.69 3.83 -4.42
CA ASN A 80 9.50 4.63 -4.70
C ASN A 80 9.83 5.95 -5.38
N GLY A 81 11.02 6.52 -5.15
CA GLY A 81 11.51 7.66 -5.93
C GLY A 81 11.65 7.33 -7.42
N ILE A 82 12.08 6.11 -7.76
CA ILE A 82 12.18 5.64 -9.15
C ILE A 82 10.79 5.36 -9.73
N ILE A 83 9.97 4.57 -9.01
CA ILE A 83 8.63 4.16 -9.45
C ILE A 83 7.71 5.36 -9.63
N SER A 84 7.68 6.28 -8.67
CA SER A 84 6.81 7.46 -8.73
C SER A 84 7.14 8.36 -9.92
N ARG A 85 8.42 8.58 -10.23
CA ARG A 85 8.82 9.35 -11.43
C ARG A 85 8.30 8.70 -12.71
N TYR A 86 8.41 7.38 -12.81
CA TYR A 86 7.91 6.65 -13.96
C TYR A 86 6.38 6.73 -14.07
N ALA A 87 5.66 6.48 -12.97
CA ALA A 87 4.21 6.57 -12.91
C ALA A 87 3.71 7.98 -13.26
N ILE A 88 4.33 9.03 -12.72
CA ILE A 88 4.04 10.44 -13.06
C ILE A 88 4.26 10.67 -14.56
N SER A 89 5.40 10.24 -15.11
CA SER A 89 5.74 10.51 -16.51
C SER A 89 4.79 9.84 -17.50
N THR A 90 4.25 8.66 -17.15
CA THR A 90 3.45 7.82 -18.06
C THR A 90 1.95 7.86 -17.79
N GLY A 91 1.52 8.21 -16.58
CA GLY A 91 0.11 8.18 -16.16
C GLY A 91 -0.48 6.76 -16.02
N LEU A 92 0.35 5.72 -16.01
CA LEU A 92 -0.09 4.33 -15.93
C LEU A 92 -0.52 3.94 -14.51
N SER A 93 -1.54 3.09 -14.39
CA SER A 93 -1.73 2.29 -13.17
C SER A 93 -0.86 1.05 -13.19
N VAL A 94 -0.74 0.40 -12.04
CA VAL A 94 -0.17 -0.94 -11.88
C VAL A 94 -0.81 -1.93 -12.85
N GLY A 95 -2.13 -1.89 -13.01
CA GLY A 95 -2.83 -2.75 -13.97
C GLY A 95 -2.37 -2.51 -15.41
N LEU A 96 -2.33 -1.24 -15.85
CA LEU A 96 -1.89 -0.89 -17.20
C LEU A 96 -0.41 -1.21 -17.43
N PHE A 97 0.45 -0.90 -16.46
CA PHE A 97 1.87 -1.20 -16.53
C PHE A 97 2.12 -2.72 -16.55
N SER A 98 1.36 -3.49 -15.77
CA SER A 98 1.44 -4.96 -15.76
C SER A 98 1.06 -5.58 -17.10
N ARG A 99 0.24 -4.93 -17.94
CA ARG A 99 -0.01 -5.39 -19.32
C ARG A 99 1.24 -5.31 -20.19
N VAL A 100 2.06 -4.29 -19.98
CA VAL A 100 3.35 -4.13 -20.67
C VAL A 100 4.32 -5.23 -20.28
N LEU A 101 4.33 -5.59 -19.00
CA LEU A 101 5.26 -6.58 -18.44
C LEU A 101 4.84 -8.03 -18.72
N PHE A 102 3.55 -8.35 -18.60
CA PHE A 102 3.05 -9.73 -18.53
C PHE A 102 2.04 -10.06 -19.62
N GLY A 103 1.70 -9.11 -20.50
CA GLY A 103 0.67 -9.27 -21.53
C GLY A 103 -0.73 -8.96 -21.03
N ALA A 104 -1.68 -8.89 -21.97
CA ALA A 104 -3.03 -8.40 -21.75
C ALA A 104 -3.84 -9.22 -20.73
N LYS A 105 -3.65 -10.54 -20.69
CA LYS A 105 -4.26 -11.45 -19.71
C LYS A 105 -3.34 -11.70 -18.52
N GLY A 106 -2.03 -11.77 -18.74
CA GLY A 106 -1.05 -11.99 -17.65
C GLY A 106 -1.08 -10.88 -16.57
N ALA A 107 -1.42 -9.65 -16.96
CA ALA A 107 -1.60 -8.53 -16.03
C ALA A 107 -2.67 -8.78 -14.95
N ALA A 108 -3.65 -9.65 -15.23
CA ALA A 108 -4.75 -9.93 -14.30
C ALA A 108 -4.25 -10.53 -12.98
N LEU A 109 -3.15 -11.29 -13.00
CA LEU A 109 -2.57 -11.82 -11.76
C LEU A 109 -2.06 -10.69 -10.85
N ALA A 110 -1.48 -9.64 -11.43
CA ALA A 110 -0.96 -8.51 -10.66
C ALA A 110 -2.10 -7.70 -10.03
N THR A 111 -3.15 -7.41 -10.79
CA THR A 111 -4.33 -6.72 -10.24
C THR A 111 -5.07 -7.58 -9.22
N LEU A 112 -5.15 -8.90 -9.43
CA LEU A 112 -5.71 -9.84 -8.46
C LEU A 112 -4.99 -9.80 -7.12
N ILE A 113 -3.67 -10.00 -7.14
CA ILE A 113 -2.84 -9.93 -5.93
C ILE A 113 -3.03 -8.57 -5.25
N PHE A 114 -3.02 -7.49 -6.03
CA PHE A 114 -3.15 -6.14 -5.51
C PHE A 114 -4.50 -5.91 -4.82
N PHE A 115 -5.64 -6.12 -5.49
CA PHE A 115 -6.93 -5.82 -4.88
C PHE A 115 -7.25 -6.76 -3.71
N VAL A 116 -6.84 -8.04 -3.77
CA VAL A 116 -7.01 -8.98 -2.66
C VAL A 116 -6.21 -8.52 -1.44
N THR A 117 -4.97 -8.07 -1.64
CA THR A 117 -4.14 -7.51 -0.55
C THR A 117 -4.76 -6.25 0.04
N ALA A 118 -5.25 -5.35 -0.82
CA ALA A 118 -5.90 -4.13 -0.37
C ALA A 118 -7.20 -4.42 0.41
N ILE A 119 -7.97 -5.45 0.01
CA ILE A 119 -9.12 -5.94 0.78
C ILE A 119 -8.66 -6.47 2.13
N TYR A 120 -7.59 -7.26 2.20
CA TYR A 120 -7.08 -7.76 3.48
C TYR A 120 -6.67 -6.62 4.43
N TYR A 121 -5.98 -5.60 3.93
CA TYR A 121 -5.69 -4.41 4.73
C TYR A 121 -6.98 -3.67 5.12
N ALA A 122 -7.97 -3.58 4.24
CA ALA A 122 -9.22 -2.92 4.57
C ALA A 122 -10.01 -3.62 5.70
N VAL A 123 -10.02 -4.95 5.66
CA VAL A 123 -10.59 -5.82 6.70
C VAL A 123 -9.84 -5.64 8.01
N PHE A 124 -8.52 -5.61 7.96
CA PHE A 124 -7.68 -5.48 9.13
C PHE A 124 -7.89 -4.13 9.83
N GLU A 125 -7.70 -3.02 9.11
CA GLU A 125 -7.86 -1.66 9.67
C GLU A 125 -9.31 -1.43 10.13
N GLY A 126 -10.30 -1.94 9.38
CA GLY A 126 -11.71 -1.85 9.77
C GLY A 126 -12.03 -2.65 11.05
N SER A 127 -11.37 -3.80 11.23
CA SER A 127 -11.59 -4.66 12.40
C SER A 127 -11.05 -4.04 13.68
N VAL A 128 -9.94 -3.30 13.61
CA VAL A 128 -9.40 -2.56 14.75
C VAL A 128 -10.38 -1.50 15.23
N ILE A 129 -11.01 -0.75 14.33
CA ILE A 129 -12.07 0.21 14.68
C ILE A 129 -13.27 -0.51 15.31
N ALA A 130 -13.72 -1.61 14.69
CA ALA A 130 -14.89 -2.33 15.17
C ALA A 130 -14.69 -2.92 16.58
N VAL A 131 -13.51 -3.50 16.83
CA VAL A 131 -13.19 -4.12 18.13
C VAL A 131 -12.98 -3.07 19.22
N THR A 132 -12.39 -1.92 18.89
CA THR A 132 -12.23 -0.81 19.84
C THR A 132 -13.54 -0.14 20.18
N LEU A 133 -14.44 0.03 19.20
CA LEU A 133 -15.78 0.52 19.46
C LEU A 133 -16.57 -0.45 20.35
N ASN A 134 -16.51 -1.75 20.08
CA ASN A 134 -17.15 -2.78 20.90
C ASN A 134 -16.56 -2.83 22.32
N HIS A 135 -15.24 -2.68 22.47
CA HIS A 135 -14.57 -2.65 23.77
C HIS A 135 -15.00 -1.45 24.62
N MET A 136 -15.01 -0.25 24.02
CA MET A 136 -15.42 0.96 24.74
C MET A 136 -16.94 1.03 24.98
N TYR A 137 -17.74 0.47 24.08
CA TYR A 137 -19.21 0.42 24.17
C TYR A 137 -19.72 -1.02 23.96
N PRO A 138 -19.69 -1.88 25.00
CA PRO A 138 -20.09 -3.29 24.88
C PRO A 138 -21.53 -3.53 24.40
N GLY A 139 -22.41 -2.53 24.52
CA GLY A 139 -23.77 -2.57 23.96
C GLY A 139 -23.83 -2.60 22.43
N ILE A 140 -22.75 -2.20 21.74
CA ILE A 140 -22.62 -2.30 20.29
C ILE A 140 -21.85 -3.58 19.98
N SER A 141 -22.53 -4.62 19.49
CA SER A 141 -21.86 -5.87 19.09
C SER A 141 -20.82 -5.63 17.99
N TYR A 142 -19.78 -6.46 17.94
CA TYR A 142 -18.75 -6.40 16.91
C TYR A 142 -19.33 -6.41 15.49
N THR A 143 -20.34 -7.25 15.22
CA THR A 143 -21.02 -7.33 13.92
C THR A 143 -21.62 -5.99 13.51
N ILE A 144 -22.29 -5.30 14.44
CA ILE A 144 -22.87 -3.97 14.18
C ILE A 144 -21.75 -2.93 14.01
N ALA A 145 -20.70 -2.98 14.83
CA ALA A 145 -19.55 -2.08 14.73
C ALA A 145 -18.86 -2.24 13.35
N ALA A 146 -18.63 -3.47 12.90
CA ALA A 146 -18.09 -3.78 11.58
C ALA A 146 -18.97 -3.24 10.45
N LEU A 147 -20.30 -3.39 10.57
CA LEU A 147 -21.24 -2.84 9.59
C LEU A 147 -21.15 -1.31 9.53
N ILE A 148 -21.13 -0.63 10.68
CA ILE A 148 -20.95 0.83 10.75
C ILE A 148 -19.68 1.25 10.02
N VAL A 149 -18.56 0.55 10.28
CA VAL A 149 -17.26 0.83 9.66
C VAL A 149 -17.34 0.76 8.14
N VAL A 150 -17.93 -0.30 7.61
CA VAL A 150 -18.07 -0.50 6.15
C VAL A 150 -19.02 0.53 5.55
N LEU A 151 -20.15 0.82 6.21
CA LEU A 151 -21.18 1.74 5.72
C LEU A 151 -20.65 3.17 5.54
N TYR A 152 -19.73 3.64 6.37
CA TYR A 152 -19.10 4.94 6.15
C TYR A 152 -17.86 4.85 5.23
N SER A 153 -17.12 3.74 5.24
CA SER A 153 -15.89 3.60 4.44
C SER A 153 -16.17 3.55 2.93
N VAL A 154 -17.25 2.90 2.51
CA VAL A 154 -17.61 2.77 1.08
C VAL A 154 -17.94 4.13 0.44
N PRO A 155 -18.82 4.98 1.01
CA PRO A 155 -19.07 6.31 0.46
C PRO A 155 -17.84 7.22 0.42
N LEU A 156 -16.90 7.07 1.38
CA LEU A 156 -15.70 7.90 1.43
C LEU A 156 -14.82 7.77 0.18
N ILE A 157 -14.89 6.65 -0.55
CA ILE A 157 -14.10 6.47 -1.77
C ILE A 157 -14.88 6.78 -3.05
N PHE A 158 -16.16 7.19 -2.98
CA PHE A 158 -16.91 7.63 -4.16
C PHE A 158 -16.27 8.88 -4.77
N GLY A 159 -15.79 9.80 -3.94
CA GLY A 159 -15.04 10.99 -4.35
C GLY A 159 -13.72 10.65 -5.07
N SER A 160 -13.14 11.66 -5.72
CA SER A 160 -11.85 11.53 -6.40
C SER A 160 -10.69 11.63 -5.40
N VAL A 161 -9.53 11.08 -5.79
CA VAL A 161 -8.30 11.20 -4.99
C VAL A 161 -7.90 12.67 -4.84
N GLN A 162 -8.10 13.46 -5.90
CA GLN A 162 -7.61 14.83 -6.03
C GLN A 162 -8.50 15.91 -5.42
N HIS A 163 -9.79 15.64 -5.18
CA HIS A 163 -10.75 16.67 -4.75
C HIS A 163 -11.46 16.35 -3.44
N TRP A 164 -11.40 15.09 -3.01
CA TRP A 164 -12.06 14.60 -1.81
C TRP A 164 -11.09 13.97 -0.82
N LEU A 165 -10.37 12.91 -1.24
CA LEU A 165 -9.47 12.19 -0.33
C LEU A 165 -8.32 13.06 0.18
N ASP A 166 -7.88 14.03 -0.62
CA ASP A 166 -6.86 15.00 -0.20
C ASP A 166 -7.33 15.90 0.94
N LYS A 167 -8.53 16.48 0.85
CA LYS A 167 -9.11 17.33 1.90
C LYS A 167 -9.39 16.52 3.16
N PHE A 168 -10.00 15.34 2.99
CA PHE A 168 -10.30 14.44 4.09
C PHE A 168 -9.02 14.06 4.86
N ASN A 169 -8.00 13.55 4.16
CA ASN A 169 -6.75 13.14 4.80
C ASN A 169 -5.92 14.31 5.32
N GLY A 170 -6.01 15.47 4.68
CA GLY A 170 -5.35 16.70 5.11
C GLY A 170 -5.92 17.24 6.43
N VAL A 171 -7.25 17.22 6.59
CA VAL A 171 -7.91 17.60 7.85
C VAL A 171 -7.55 16.64 8.98
N LEU A 172 -7.45 15.34 8.68
CA LEU A 172 -7.20 14.32 9.70
C LEU A 172 -5.71 14.15 10.09
N LEU A 173 -4.77 14.63 9.27
CA LEU A 173 -3.33 14.48 9.53
C LEU A 173 -2.87 15.14 10.86
N PRO A 174 -3.27 16.39 11.20
CA PRO A 174 -2.91 16.98 12.49
C PRO A 174 -3.41 16.17 13.69
N PHE A 175 -4.61 15.60 13.62
CA PHE A 175 -5.16 14.77 14.70
C PHE A 175 -4.36 13.48 14.89
N TYR A 176 -3.86 12.88 13.81
CA TYR A 176 -2.92 11.76 13.91
C TYR A 176 -1.63 12.15 14.63
N ILE A 177 -0.98 13.24 14.20
CA ILE A 177 0.29 13.66 14.80
C ILE A 177 0.10 14.02 16.27
N LEU A 178 -0.93 14.82 16.58
CA LEU A 178 -1.26 15.22 17.95
C LEU A 178 -1.65 14.02 18.82
N GLY A 179 -2.39 13.06 18.29
CA GLY A 179 -2.77 11.86 19.02
C GLY A 179 -1.57 10.96 19.34
N LEU A 180 -0.65 10.76 18.39
CA LEU A 180 0.56 9.96 18.62
C LEU A 180 1.51 10.63 19.62
N VAL A 181 1.76 11.93 19.46
CA VAL A 181 2.57 12.71 20.41
C VAL A 181 1.90 12.74 21.78
N GLY A 182 0.58 12.94 21.82
CA GLY A 182 -0.22 12.93 23.04
C GLY A 182 -0.13 11.60 23.77
N ALA A 183 -0.23 10.47 23.06
CA ALA A 183 -0.07 9.14 23.63
C ALA A 183 1.32 8.97 24.29
N VAL A 184 2.39 9.37 23.60
CA VAL A 184 3.76 9.30 24.15
C VAL A 184 3.91 10.17 25.39
N VAL A 185 3.45 11.42 25.34
CA VAL A 185 3.53 12.37 26.46
C VAL A 185 2.72 11.88 27.67
N LEU A 186 1.48 11.42 27.45
CA LEU A 186 0.62 10.93 28.51
C LEU A 186 1.16 9.64 29.14
N ALA A 187 1.62 8.69 28.33
CA ALA A 187 2.25 7.47 28.82
C ALA A 187 3.47 7.80 29.69
N THR A 188 4.32 8.72 29.22
CA THR A 188 5.48 9.20 30.00
C THR A 188 5.06 9.87 31.30
N SER A 189 4.04 10.73 31.26
CA SER A 189 3.58 11.48 32.42
C SER A 189 2.92 10.61 33.49
N GLN A 190 2.23 9.54 33.07
CA GLN A 190 1.48 8.67 33.97
C GLN A 190 2.35 7.53 34.54
N TYR A 191 3.23 6.94 33.71
CA TYR A 191 4.01 5.76 34.09
C TYR A 191 5.50 6.05 34.28
N GLY A 192 5.97 7.24 33.93
CA GLY A 192 7.37 7.64 34.01
C GLY A 192 8.19 7.21 32.79
N TYR A 193 9.38 7.82 32.66
CA TYR A 193 10.35 7.43 31.63
C TYR A 193 11.28 6.32 32.14
N THR A 194 11.52 5.32 31.30
CA THR A 194 12.57 4.30 31.51
C THR A 194 13.31 4.08 30.19
N ASP A 195 14.58 3.65 30.25
CA ASP A 195 15.35 3.21 29.07
C ASP A 195 15.07 1.76 28.68
N ALA A 196 14.14 1.08 29.38
CA ALA A 196 13.84 -0.34 29.20
C ALA A 196 13.41 -0.68 27.76
N TRP A 197 12.72 0.25 27.08
CA TRP A 197 12.31 0.08 25.69
C TRP A 197 13.49 -0.07 24.72
N LEU A 198 14.69 0.43 25.06
CA LEU A 198 15.92 0.24 24.28
C LEU A 198 16.51 -1.17 24.43
N ARG A 199 16.07 -1.92 25.45
CA ARG A 199 16.55 -3.26 25.80
C ARG A 199 15.51 -4.35 25.55
N MET A 200 14.39 -4.00 24.89
CA MET A 200 13.39 -4.98 24.46
C MET A 200 13.98 -5.96 23.44
N GLY A 201 13.64 -7.24 23.58
CA GLY A 201 14.04 -8.32 22.69
C GLY A 201 14.65 -9.52 23.42
N PRO A 202 15.21 -10.50 22.69
CA PRO A 202 15.90 -11.64 23.29
C PRO A 202 17.18 -11.21 24.04
N GLU A 203 17.58 -11.95 25.08
CA GLU A 203 18.80 -11.68 25.85
C GLU A 203 20.07 -11.67 24.98
N ASN A 204 20.11 -12.56 23.98
CA ASN A 204 21.20 -12.69 23.02
C ASN A 204 20.69 -12.40 21.60
N PRO A 205 20.50 -11.13 21.21
CA PRO A 205 20.02 -10.80 19.88
C PRO A 205 21.05 -11.15 18.81
N SER A 206 20.59 -11.62 17.66
CA SER A 206 21.47 -11.90 16.52
C SER A 206 22.22 -10.62 16.09
N PRO A 207 23.55 -10.68 15.85
CA PRO A 207 24.30 -9.54 15.33
C PRO A 207 23.80 -9.02 13.98
N THR A 208 23.07 -9.85 13.23
CA THR A 208 22.50 -9.50 11.93
C THR A 208 20.98 -9.40 11.96
N GLY A 209 20.36 -9.28 13.14
CA GLY A 209 18.89 -9.19 13.29
C GLY A 209 18.28 -8.01 12.52
N TRP A 210 19.03 -6.93 12.32
CA TRP A 210 18.61 -5.80 11.48
C TRP A 210 18.29 -6.22 10.03
N TRP A 211 18.94 -7.27 9.50
CA TRP A 211 18.65 -7.77 8.16
C TRP A 211 17.32 -8.52 8.11
N ASN A 212 17.00 -9.28 9.15
CA ASN A 212 15.68 -9.90 9.29
C ASN A 212 14.56 -8.88 9.25
N VAL A 213 14.76 -7.72 9.88
CA VAL A 213 13.82 -6.60 9.85
C VAL A 213 13.65 -6.08 8.42
N CYS A 214 14.75 -5.87 7.67
CA CYS A 214 14.67 -5.47 6.27
C CYS A 214 13.88 -6.48 5.42
N VAL A 215 14.14 -7.78 5.60
CA VAL A 215 13.48 -8.87 4.86
C VAL A 215 12.00 -8.94 5.22
N TYR A 216 11.63 -8.74 6.49
CA TYR A 216 10.23 -8.66 6.90
C TYR A 216 9.50 -7.52 6.17
N TYR A 217 10.11 -6.33 6.11
CA TYR A 217 9.54 -5.20 5.37
C TYR A 217 9.50 -5.42 3.87
N MET A 218 10.31 -6.33 3.30
CA MET A 218 10.10 -6.78 1.91
C MET A 218 8.73 -7.42 1.68
N GLY A 219 8.16 -8.07 2.68
CA GLY A 219 6.78 -8.58 2.64
C GLY A 219 5.72 -7.48 2.48
N VAL A 220 6.03 -6.24 2.84
CA VAL A 220 5.13 -5.07 2.79
C VAL A 220 5.40 -4.22 1.53
N TRP A 221 6.12 -4.74 0.54
CA TRP A 221 6.41 -4.01 -0.71
C TRP A 221 5.19 -3.75 -1.58
N ILE A 222 4.01 -4.25 -1.20
CA ILE A 222 2.74 -3.86 -1.84
C ILE A 222 2.50 -2.35 -1.77
N LEU A 223 3.03 -1.67 -0.75
CA LEU A 223 2.99 -0.21 -0.67
C LEU A 223 3.73 0.50 -1.82
N MET A 224 4.62 -0.19 -2.53
CA MET A 224 5.24 0.33 -3.76
C MET A 224 4.29 0.29 -4.95
N MET A 225 3.39 -0.71 -5.00
CA MET A 225 2.27 -0.74 -5.96
C MET A 225 1.23 0.34 -5.62
N PHE A 226 0.95 0.57 -4.33
CA PHE A 226 0.14 1.70 -3.88
C PHE A 226 0.75 3.03 -4.35
N THR A 227 2.07 3.20 -4.15
CA THR A 227 2.81 4.38 -4.60
C THR A 227 2.63 4.60 -6.10
N PHE A 228 2.73 3.56 -6.92
CA PHE A 228 2.56 3.65 -8.37
C PHE A 228 1.17 4.21 -8.72
N ASP A 229 0.11 3.65 -8.15
CA ASP A 229 -1.28 4.02 -8.45
C ASP A 229 -1.69 5.40 -7.93
N TYR A 230 -1.04 5.90 -6.87
CA TYR A 230 -1.18 7.30 -6.44
C TYR A 230 -0.32 8.25 -7.28
N ALA A 231 0.93 7.90 -7.52
CA ALA A 231 1.90 8.77 -8.19
C ALA A 231 1.49 9.10 -9.63
N ARG A 232 0.78 8.22 -10.33
CA ARG A 232 0.28 8.51 -11.70
C ARG A 232 -0.59 9.77 -11.80
N PHE A 233 -1.19 10.21 -10.70
CA PHE A 233 -1.96 11.45 -10.64
C PHE A 233 -1.10 12.71 -10.47
N GLY A 234 0.20 12.60 -10.22
CA GLY A 234 1.07 13.77 -10.01
C GLY A 234 1.38 14.52 -11.30
N LYS A 235 1.55 15.84 -11.22
CA LYS A 235 2.04 16.65 -12.35
C LYS A 235 3.50 16.36 -12.66
N LYS A 236 3.85 16.38 -13.96
CA LYS A 236 5.22 16.11 -14.43
C LYS A 236 6.25 17.10 -13.86
N GLU A 237 5.87 18.37 -13.71
CA GLU A 237 6.70 19.43 -13.13
C GLU A 237 7.04 19.19 -11.64
N ASP A 238 6.15 18.54 -10.90
CA ASP A 238 6.31 18.24 -9.47
C ASP A 238 7.01 16.89 -9.20
N SER A 239 7.42 16.17 -10.25
CA SER A 239 7.97 14.81 -10.17
C SER A 239 9.14 14.68 -9.19
N LYS A 240 10.05 15.67 -9.16
CA LYS A 240 11.21 15.67 -8.24
C LYS A 240 10.77 15.79 -6.78
N TYR A 241 9.81 16.66 -6.48
CA TYR A 241 9.28 16.81 -5.13
C TYR A 241 8.58 15.53 -4.68
N HIS A 242 7.72 14.96 -5.53
CA HIS A 242 7.01 13.74 -5.18
C HIS A 242 7.96 12.56 -4.96
N ALA A 243 9.00 12.42 -5.78
CA ALA A 243 9.96 11.34 -5.63
C ALA A 243 10.84 11.44 -4.37
N LEU A 244 11.22 12.66 -3.96
CA LEU A 244 12.15 12.87 -2.85
C LEU A 244 11.44 13.05 -1.51
N PHE A 245 10.28 13.71 -1.52
CA PHE A 245 9.54 14.08 -0.31
C PHE A 245 8.27 13.23 -0.14
N ASN A 246 7.36 13.27 -1.11
CA ASN A 246 6.01 12.70 -0.93
C ASN A 246 6.01 11.17 -0.86
N PHE A 247 6.60 10.51 -1.84
CA PHE A 247 6.77 9.06 -1.92
C PHE A 247 8.20 8.63 -1.49
N GLY A 248 8.98 9.58 -0.95
CA GLY A 248 10.39 9.40 -0.64
C GLY A 248 10.65 9.19 0.85
N ILE A 249 11.89 9.44 1.25
CA ILE A 249 12.39 9.22 2.61
C ILE A 249 11.54 9.90 3.69
N PRO A 250 11.12 11.18 3.57
CA PRO A 250 10.34 11.84 4.63
C PRO A 250 9.02 11.14 4.98
N PHE A 251 8.32 10.61 3.98
CA PHE A 251 7.11 9.84 4.22
C PHE A 251 7.40 8.55 4.99
N TYR A 252 8.40 7.77 4.58
CA TYR A 252 8.73 6.50 5.24
C TYR A 252 9.41 6.69 6.60
N MET A 253 10.13 7.79 6.80
CA MET A 253 10.59 8.19 8.13
C MET A 253 9.42 8.33 9.10
N LEU A 254 8.33 8.99 8.68
CA LEU A 254 7.14 9.12 9.52
C LEU A 254 6.39 7.78 9.64
N ALA A 255 6.07 7.16 8.51
CA ALA A 255 5.22 5.98 8.45
C ALA A 255 5.86 4.78 9.17
N PHE A 256 7.15 4.49 8.94
CA PHE A 256 7.78 3.29 9.50
C PHE A 256 8.66 3.61 10.69
N PHE A 257 9.62 4.52 10.55
CA PHE A 257 10.65 4.72 11.57
C PHE A 257 10.07 5.35 12.84
N LEU A 258 9.43 6.51 12.73
CA LEU A 258 8.87 7.21 13.89
C LEU A 258 7.69 6.46 14.51
N SER A 259 6.80 5.91 13.68
CA SER A 259 5.65 5.14 14.16
C SER A 259 6.08 3.84 14.85
N GLY A 260 7.05 3.12 14.27
CA GLY A 260 7.62 1.92 14.88
C GLY A 260 8.35 2.24 16.19
N LEU A 261 9.12 3.33 16.24
CA LEU A 261 9.79 3.78 17.45
C LEU A 261 8.80 4.16 18.55
N ALA A 262 7.75 4.90 18.20
CA ALA A 262 6.66 5.23 19.11
C ALA A 262 5.99 3.97 19.64
N GLY A 263 5.76 2.95 18.80
CA GLY A 263 5.24 1.66 19.22
C GLY A 263 6.12 0.95 20.24
N ILE A 264 7.41 0.81 19.95
CA ILE A 264 8.38 0.17 20.85
C ILE A 264 8.41 0.89 22.21
N TYR A 265 8.37 2.22 22.19
CA TYR A 265 8.29 3.02 23.41
C TYR A 265 6.99 2.75 24.17
N LEU A 266 5.84 3.01 23.53
CA LEU A 266 4.51 2.93 24.15
C LEU A 266 4.24 1.56 24.76
N VAL A 267 4.59 0.47 24.08
CA VAL A 267 4.33 -0.88 24.58
C VAL A 267 5.17 -1.22 25.83
N ASN A 268 6.34 -0.61 26.01
CA ASN A 268 7.16 -0.81 27.21
C ASN A 268 6.75 0.12 28.36
N THR A 269 6.05 1.21 28.06
CA THR A 269 5.63 2.21 29.05
C THR A 269 4.22 1.94 29.56
N ILE A 270 3.30 1.53 28.69
CA ILE A 270 1.91 1.24 29.05
C ILE A 270 1.81 -0.20 29.56
N PRO A 271 1.34 -0.43 30.80
CA PRO A 271 1.03 -1.77 31.29
C PRO A 271 0.00 -2.43 30.37
N HIS A 272 0.28 -3.66 29.95
CA HIS A 272 -0.63 -4.44 29.13
C HIS A 272 -0.58 -5.90 29.57
N GLU A 273 -1.73 -6.56 29.53
CA GLU A 273 -1.82 -7.99 29.81
C GLU A 273 -1.77 -8.79 28.50
N GLY A 274 -1.06 -9.92 28.53
CA GLY A 274 -0.99 -10.86 27.41
C GLY A 274 -0.04 -10.45 26.28
N ASP A 275 -0.18 -11.13 25.15
CA ASP A 275 0.67 -10.92 23.98
C ASP A 275 0.34 -9.61 23.27
N VAL A 276 1.37 -8.98 22.69
CA VAL A 276 1.20 -7.72 21.96
C VAL A 276 0.64 -7.99 20.56
N SER A 277 -0.48 -7.35 20.27
CA SER A 277 -1.15 -7.34 18.99
C SER A 277 -1.63 -5.92 18.66
N GLU A 278 -2.12 -5.70 17.44
CA GLU A 278 -2.72 -4.41 17.08
C GLU A 278 -3.89 -4.03 17.97
N VAL A 279 -4.71 -5.02 18.29
CA VAL A 279 -5.88 -4.87 19.17
C VAL A 279 -5.43 -4.51 20.58
N SER A 280 -4.41 -5.17 21.14
CA SER A 280 -3.95 -4.88 22.50
C SER A 280 -3.32 -3.49 22.61
N ILE A 281 -2.62 -3.01 21.57
CA ILE A 281 -2.11 -1.63 21.52
C ILE A 281 -3.27 -0.64 21.43
N ALA A 282 -4.26 -0.93 20.59
CA ALA A 282 -5.43 -0.07 20.46
C ALA A 282 -6.20 0.04 21.78
N PHE A 283 -6.34 -1.05 22.52
CA PHE A 283 -6.91 -1.06 23.87
C PHE A 283 -6.05 -0.27 24.86
N GLY A 284 -4.72 -0.48 24.88
CA GLY A 284 -3.82 0.29 25.74
C GLY A 284 -3.87 1.80 25.48
N LEU A 285 -4.04 2.21 24.22
CA LEU A 285 -4.26 3.62 23.86
C LEU A 285 -5.61 4.16 24.35
N ILE A 286 -6.65 3.34 24.34
CA ILE A 286 -7.99 3.71 24.87
C ILE A 286 -7.96 3.80 26.39
N GLU A 287 -7.31 2.87 27.08
CA GLU A 287 -7.15 2.91 28.53
C GLU A 287 -6.33 4.14 28.98
N LEU A 288 -5.31 4.51 28.21
CA LEU A 288 -4.50 5.70 28.47
C LEU A 288 -5.24 7.02 28.20
N MET A 289 -5.97 7.11 27.09
CA MET A 289 -6.50 8.39 26.57
C MET A 289 -8.03 8.51 26.66
N GLY A 290 -8.72 7.48 27.12
CA GLY A 290 -10.18 7.39 27.14
C GLY A 290 -10.80 7.56 25.76
N ILE A 291 -11.83 8.40 25.67
CA ILE A 291 -12.53 8.72 24.40
C ILE A 291 -11.58 9.27 23.33
N PHE A 292 -10.52 9.98 23.73
CA PHE A 292 -9.53 10.49 22.78
C PHE A 292 -8.69 9.38 22.16
N GLY A 293 -8.49 8.26 22.87
CA GLY A 293 -7.85 7.07 22.33
C GLY A 293 -8.72 6.40 21.26
N LEU A 294 -10.02 6.27 21.51
CA LEU A 294 -10.95 5.75 20.50
C LEU A 294 -11.01 6.66 19.27
N LEU A 295 -11.10 7.98 19.46
CA LEU A 295 -11.10 8.94 18.35
C LEU A 295 -9.78 8.89 17.58
N PHE A 296 -8.65 8.76 18.26
CA PHE A 296 -7.36 8.60 17.63
C PHE A 296 -7.34 7.35 16.75
N VAL A 297 -7.66 6.18 17.29
CA VAL A 297 -7.75 4.92 16.53
C VAL A 297 -8.71 5.06 15.36
N TRP A 298 -9.91 5.59 15.58
CA TRP A 298 -10.90 5.76 14.51
C TRP A 298 -10.35 6.62 13.36
N ILE A 299 -9.74 7.75 13.68
CA ILE A 299 -9.16 8.68 12.71
C ILE A 299 -8.02 8.01 11.95
N THR A 300 -7.05 7.41 12.66
CA THR A 300 -5.85 6.83 12.05
C THR A 300 -6.21 5.70 11.09
N GLN A 301 -7.07 4.80 11.54
CA GLN A 301 -7.55 3.66 10.78
C GLN A 301 -8.40 4.11 9.59
N THR A 302 -9.28 5.10 9.76
CA THR A 302 -10.09 5.62 8.64
C THR A 302 -9.22 6.19 7.51
N ARG A 303 -8.16 6.94 7.84
CA ARG A 303 -7.28 7.57 6.84
C ARG A 303 -6.63 6.54 5.92
N ILE A 304 -5.95 5.54 6.48
CA ILE A 304 -5.33 4.47 5.69
C ILE A 304 -6.40 3.62 4.98
N ASN A 305 -7.53 3.38 5.62
CA ASN A 305 -8.57 2.53 5.03
C ASN A 305 -9.20 3.17 3.78
N THR A 306 -9.24 4.50 3.67
CA THR A 306 -9.64 5.16 2.42
C THR A 306 -8.74 4.77 1.24
N ALA A 307 -7.44 4.59 1.47
CA ALA A 307 -6.50 4.13 0.43
C ALA A 307 -6.71 2.65 0.10
N ASN A 308 -6.92 1.81 1.12
CA ASN A 308 -7.19 0.38 0.93
C ASN A 308 -8.45 0.14 0.10
N TYR A 309 -9.57 0.78 0.46
CA TYR A 309 -10.82 0.69 -0.29
C TYR A 309 -10.68 1.24 -1.72
N PHE A 310 -10.00 2.38 -1.90
CA PHE A 310 -9.76 2.96 -3.22
C PHE A 310 -8.98 2.01 -4.14
N LEU A 311 -7.87 1.46 -3.65
CA LEU A 311 -7.00 0.58 -4.43
C LEU A 311 -7.62 -0.80 -4.66
N ALA A 312 -8.33 -1.34 -3.67
CA ALA A 312 -9.14 -2.54 -3.83
C ALA A 312 -10.16 -2.35 -4.95
N THR A 313 -10.92 -1.25 -4.90
CA THR A 313 -11.98 -0.96 -5.88
C THR A 313 -11.42 -0.81 -7.29
N THR A 314 -10.40 0.02 -7.48
CA THR A 314 -9.87 0.33 -8.82
C THR A 314 -9.16 -0.86 -9.45
N ASN A 315 -8.41 -1.65 -8.67
CA ASN A 315 -7.74 -2.84 -9.19
C ASN A 315 -8.69 -4.03 -9.37
N MET A 316 -9.74 -4.15 -8.55
CA MET A 316 -10.81 -5.13 -8.78
C MET A 316 -11.57 -4.80 -10.07
N GLN A 317 -11.93 -3.53 -10.28
CA GLN A 317 -12.54 -3.07 -11.52
C GLN A 317 -11.66 -3.40 -12.74
N ALA A 318 -10.35 -3.11 -12.66
CA ALA A 318 -9.41 -3.43 -13.74
C ALA A 318 -9.33 -4.94 -14.00
N PHE A 319 -9.27 -5.77 -12.96
CA PHE A 319 -9.26 -7.22 -13.07
C PHE A 319 -10.52 -7.76 -13.77
N PHE A 320 -11.71 -7.40 -13.30
CA PHE A 320 -12.95 -7.92 -13.87
C PHE A 320 -13.23 -7.39 -15.28
N LYS A 321 -12.77 -6.17 -15.60
CA LYS A 321 -12.77 -5.66 -16.98
C LYS A 321 -11.85 -6.50 -17.89
N ASP A 322 -10.66 -6.85 -17.43
CA ASP A 322 -9.70 -7.58 -18.27
C ASP A 322 -10.04 -9.06 -18.43
N VAL A 323 -10.44 -9.73 -17.35
CA VAL A 323 -10.72 -11.17 -17.31
C VAL A 323 -12.12 -11.50 -17.80
N PHE A 324 -13.14 -10.81 -17.27
CA PHE A 324 -14.55 -11.13 -17.51
C PHE A 324 -15.27 -10.14 -18.45
N LYS A 325 -14.58 -9.10 -18.92
CA LYS A 325 -15.15 -8.03 -19.77
C LYS A 325 -16.31 -7.28 -19.11
N LEU A 326 -16.34 -7.26 -17.77
CA LEU A 326 -17.35 -6.52 -17.02
C LEU A 326 -16.94 -5.06 -16.85
N ASN A 327 -17.66 -4.16 -17.53
CA ASN A 327 -17.44 -2.71 -17.48
C ASN A 327 -18.47 -2.04 -16.56
N LEU A 328 -18.39 -2.35 -15.26
CA LEU A 328 -19.21 -1.66 -14.25
C LEU A 328 -18.47 -0.43 -13.72
N ASN A 329 -19.22 0.56 -13.25
CA ASN A 329 -18.66 1.79 -12.70
C ASN A 329 -17.93 1.53 -11.36
N LYS A 330 -17.02 2.44 -11.00
CA LYS A 330 -16.27 2.40 -9.74
C LYS A 330 -17.18 2.27 -8.50
N MET A 331 -18.34 2.92 -8.49
CA MET A 331 -19.26 2.90 -7.33
C MET A 331 -19.84 1.51 -7.07
N VAL A 332 -20.21 0.77 -8.11
CA VAL A 332 -20.67 -0.61 -7.98
C VAL A 332 -19.56 -1.49 -7.41
N TRP A 333 -18.33 -1.36 -7.94
CA TRP A 333 -17.19 -2.10 -7.40
C TRP A 333 -16.87 -1.72 -5.95
N ALA A 334 -17.04 -0.46 -5.56
CA ALA A 334 -16.86 -0.01 -4.19
C ALA A 334 -17.83 -0.70 -3.22
N VAL A 335 -19.10 -0.83 -3.62
CA VAL A 335 -20.12 -1.56 -2.84
C VAL A 335 -19.77 -3.04 -2.76
N VAL A 336 -19.35 -3.66 -3.88
CA VAL A 336 -18.91 -5.06 -3.89
C VAL A 336 -17.72 -5.28 -2.95
N VAL A 337 -16.71 -4.41 -3.00
CA VAL A 337 -15.57 -4.43 -2.07
C VAL A 337 -16.05 -4.29 -0.63
N GLY A 338 -16.96 -3.35 -0.32
CA GLY A 338 -17.51 -3.20 1.01
C GLY A 338 -18.24 -4.44 1.53
N ILE A 339 -19.04 -5.09 0.68
CA ILE A 339 -19.70 -6.36 1.04
C ILE A 339 -18.66 -7.44 1.36
N ILE A 340 -17.63 -7.58 0.52
CA ILE A 340 -16.56 -8.57 0.74
C ILE A 340 -15.81 -8.25 2.05
N VAL A 341 -15.44 -6.99 2.27
CA VAL A 341 -14.76 -6.56 3.50
C VAL A 341 -15.62 -6.86 4.72
N TYR A 342 -16.91 -6.50 4.71
CA TYR A 342 -17.82 -6.80 5.81
C TYR A 342 -17.86 -8.31 6.12
N LEU A 343 -18.10 -9.14 5.10
CA LEU A 343 -18.19 -10.60 5.28
C LEU A 343 -16.87 -11.18 5.81
N LEU A 344 -15.73 -10.70 5.32
CA LEU A 344 -14.43 -11.13 5.81
C LEU A 344 -14.16 -10.67 7.24
N MET A 345 -14.59 -9.47 7.65
CA MET A 345 -14.47 -9.00 9.04
C MET A 345 -15.25 -9.89 10.01
N LEU A 346 -16.33 -10.53 9.57
CA LEU A 346 -17.07 -11.51 10.41
C LEU A 346 -16.34 -12.85 10.57
N ILE A 347 -15.30 -13.09 9.77
CA ILE A 347 -14.45 -14.28 9.85
C ILE A 347 -13.21 -13.90 10.68
N ASN A 348 -12.64 -14.82 11.46
CA ASN A 348 -11.44 -14.53 12.26
C ASN A 348 -10.17 -14.45 11.37
N VAL A 349 -9.97 -13.29 10.74
CA VAL A 349 -8.92 -13.09 9.70
C VAL A 349 -7.53 -12.88 10.31
N PHE A 350 -7.45 -12.46 11.58
CA PHE A 350 -6.19 -12.16 12.26
C PHE A 350 -5.25 -13.37 12.33
N ALA A 351 -5.79 -14.59 12.45
CA ALA A 351 -5.01 -15.81 12.54
C ALA A 351 -4.22 -16.16 11.27
N TYR A 352 -4.67 -15.71 10.09
CA TYR A 352 -4.10 -16.10 8.80
C TYR A 352 -3.40 -14.93 8.08
N LEU A 353 -3.53 -13.71 8.60
CA LEU A 353 -3.10 -12.50 7.93
C LEU A 353 -1.58 -12.46 7.69
N LEU A 354 -0.78 -12.69 8.74
CA LEU A 354 0.69 -12.61 8.62
C LEU A 354 1.23 -13.65 7.64
N GLN A 355 0.64 -14.85 7.63
CA GLN A 355 1.01 -15.89 6.68
C GLN A 355 0.62 -15.48 5.26
N ALA A 356 -0.61 -15.01 5.05
CA ALA A 356 -1.06 -14.56 3.73
C ALA A 356 -0.17 -13.44 3.18
N LEU A 357 0.18 -12.46 4.01
CA LEU A 357 1.09 -11.36 3.65
C LEU A 357 2.50 -11.85 3.32
N ALA A 358 3.02 -12.88 3.99
CA ALA A 358 4.33 -13.44 3.68
C ALA A 358 4.36 -14.08 2.27
N TYR A 359 3.37 -14.93 1.94
CA TYR A 359 3.28 -15.55 0.60
C TYR A 359 3.02 -14.49 -0.48
N GLN A 360 2.08 -13.58 -0.26
CA GLN A 360 1.80 -12.49 -1.18
C GLN A 360 3.00 -11.56 -1.36
N GLY A 361 3.77 -11.32 -0.30
CA GLY A 361 5.01 -10.54 -0.31
C GLY A 361 6.02 -11.09 -1.32
N VAL A 362 6.15 -12.42 -1.45
CA VAL A 362 7.04 -13.04 -2.45
C VAL A 362 6.69 -12.60 -3.88
N PHE A 363 5.41 -12.72 -4.25
CA PHE A 363 4.97 -12.31 -5.59
C PHE A 363 5.17 -10.82 -5.82
N VAL A 364 4.90 -9.99 -4.82
CA VAL A 364 5.04 -8.53 -4.95
C VAL A 364 6.50 -8.12 -5.04
N VAL A 365 7.39 -8.72 -4.27
CA VAL A 365 8.84 -8.46 -4.35
C VAL A 365 9.36 -8.77 -5.75
N ALA A 366 8.96 -9.90 -6.33
CA ALA A 366 9.31 -10.26 -7.70
C ALA A 366 8.74 -9.23 -8.71
N TRP A 367 7.49 -8.79 -8.53
CA TRP A 367 6.89 -7.75 -9.37
C TRP A 367 7.68 -6.44 -9.32
N VAL A 368 8.06 -5.98 -8.12
CA VAL A 368 8.84 -4.74 -7.94
C VAL A 368 10.22 -4.86 -8.59
N ALA A 369 10.87 -6.03 -8.48
CA ALA A 369 12.16 -6.27 -9.13
C ALA A 369 12.07 -6.16 -10.65
N ILE A 370 11.01 -6.75 -11.24
CA ILE A 370 10.73 -6.67 -12.68
C ILE A 370 10.43 -5.22 -13.07
N ALA A 371 9.60 -4.52 -12.29
CA ALA A 371 9.25 -3.13 -12.52
C ALA A 371 10.50 -2.23 -12.54
N LEU A 372 11.36 -2.34 -11.52
CA LEU A 372 12.61 -1.58 -11.45
C LEU A 372 13.54 -1.89 -12.62
N THR A 373 13.70 -3.18 -12.93
CA THR A 373 14.54 -3.63 -14.05
C THR A 373 14.03 -3.06 -15.37
N HIS A 374 12.71 -3.11 -15.60
CA HIS A 374 12.08 -2.50 -16.77
C HIS A 374 12.31 -0.99 -16.84
N ILE A 375 12.00 -0.27 -15.75
CA ILE A 375 12.03 1.19 -15.69
C ILE A 375 13.44 1.73 -15.93
N LEU A 376 14.43 1.09 -15.30
CA LEU A 376 15.85 1.48 -15.32
C LEU A 376 16.61 0.97 -16.55
N HIS A 377 16.05 0.05 -17.33
CA HIS A 377 16.76 -0.50 -18.48
C HIS A 377 17.13 0.61 -19.50
N PRO A 378 18.42 0.78 -19.87
CA PRO A 378 18.87 1.92 -20.68
C PRO A 378 18.19 2.02 -22.05
N ARG A 379 17.86 0.88 -22.67
CA ARG A 379 17.15 0.83 -23.96
C ARG A 379 15.63 0.74 -23.83
N ARG A 380 15.04 0.91 -22.63
CA ARG A 380 13.59 0.77 -22.42
C ARG A 380 12.79 1.65 -23.38
N LYS A 381 13.17 2.92 -23.54
CA LYS A 381 12.49 3.84 -24.47
C LYS A 381 12.60 3.39 -25.94
N GLN A 382 13.70 2.77 -26.33
CA GLN A 382 13.88 2.24 -27.70
C GLN A 382 13.03 1.00 -27.93
N ILE A 383 12.90 0.16 -26.91
CA ILE A 383 12.17 -1.12 -26.97
C ILE A 383 10.66 -0.90 -26.89
N PHE A 384 10.19 -0.11 -25.92
CA PHE A 384 8.78 0.04 -25.56
C PHE A 384 8.19 1.42 -25.89
N GLY A 385 9.02 2.41 -26.25
CA GLY A 385 8.58 3.80 -26.40
C GLY A 385 8.67 4.61 -25.09
N GLU A 386 8.38 5.91 -25.17
CA GLU A 386 8.35 6.78 -23.99
C GLU A 386 7.19 6.42 -23.05
N VAL A 387 6.00 6.32 -23.63
CA VAL A 387 4.81 5.72 -23.01
C VAL A 387 4.57 4.37 -23.71
N PRO A 388 4.65 3.24 -22.99
CA PRO A 388 4.43 1.93 -23.59
C PRO A 388 3.04 1.76 -24.20
N GLN A 389 2.93 0.83 -25.15
CA GLN A 389 1.63 0.40 -25.66
C GLN A 389 0.87 -0.36 -24.57
N ILE A 390 -0.39 0.01 -24.33
CA ILE A 390 -1.25 -0.58 -23.29
C ILE A 390 -2.55 -1.18 -23.82
N ARG A 391 -2.84 -0.98 -25.10
CA ARG A 391 -4.06 -1.49 -25.73
C ARG A 391 -4.00 -3.01 -25.77
N SER A 392 -4.92 -3.66 -25.05
CA SER A 392 -4.96 -5.11 -24.90
C SER A 392 -4.99 -5.86 -26.24
N ALA A 393 -5.61 -5.28 -27.28
CA ALA A 393 -5.65 -5.86 -28.63
C ALA A 393 -4.28 -5.89 -29.34
N LYS A 394 -3.36 -4.99 -28.98
CA LYS A 394 -2.03 -4.88 -29.60
C LYS A 394 -0.94 -5.61 -28.83
N LEU A 395 -1.26 -6.14 -27.65
CA LEU A 395 -0.33 -6.85 -26.78
C LEU A 395 -0.59 -8.35 -26.83
N PRO A 396 0.46 -9.19 -26.71
CA PRO A 396 0.25 -10.62 -26.53
C PRO A 396 -0.63 -10.86 -25.30
N ALA A 397 -1.43 -11.92 -25.32
CA ALA A 397 -2.24 -12.31 -24.17
C ALA A 397 -1.35 -12.59 -22.94
N PHE A 398 -0.22 -13.26 -23.17
CA PHE A 398 0.78 -13.59 -22.16
C PHE A 398 2.15 -13.21 -22.70
N ASP A 399 2.86 -12.35 -21.98
CA ASP A 399 4.26 -12.05 -22.26
C ASP A 399 5.15 -13.05 -21.52
N ALA A 400 5.82 -13.92 -22.28
CA ALA A 400 6.64 -14.98 -21.72
C ALA A 400 7.83 -14.44 -20.90
N SER A 401 8.37 -13.28 -21.24
CA SER A 401 9.56 -12.74 -20.56
C SER A 401 9.24 -12.33 -19.12
N GLY A 402 8.19 -11.52 -18.95
CA GLY A 402 7.76 -11.08 -17.62
C GLY A 402 7.16 -12.23 -16.80
N LEU A 403 6.29 -13.06 -17.39
CA LEU A 403 5.63 -14.14 -16.64
C LEU A 403 6.62 -15.21 -16.19
N THR A 404 7.59 -15.59 -17.04
CA THR A 404 8.61 -16.58 -16.64
C THR A 404 9.46 -16.02 -15.50
N ALA A 405 9.95 -14.79 -15.62
CA ALA A 405 10.72 -14.16 -14.55
C ALA A 405 9.92 -14.08 -13.24
N TRP A 406 8.64 -13.74 -13.33
CA TRP A 406 7.78 -13.56 -12.16
C TRP A 406 7.45 -14.89 -11.46
N LEU A 407 6.99 -15.89 -12.22
CA LEU A 407 6.57 -17.17 -11.67
C LEU A 407 7.76 -17.99 -11.16
N VAL A 408 8.89 -18.00 -11.88
CA VAL A 408 10.11 -18.71 -11.44
C VAL A 408 10.66 -18.08 -10.18
N ALA A 409 10.81 -16.75 -10.13
CA ALA A 409 11.30 -16.08 -8.93
C ALA A 409 10.36 -16.31 -7.73
N SER A 410 9.04 -16.27 -7.96
CA SER A 410 8.07 -16.51 -6.89
C SER A 410 8.13 -17.95 -6.38
N ALA A 411 8.29 -18.93 -7.27
CA ALA A 411 8.47 -20.33 -6.89
C ALA A 411 9.74 -20.53 -6.06
N VAL A 412 10.87 -19.93 -6.48
CA VAL A 412 12.11 -19.93 -5.71
C VAL A 412 11.90 -19.32 -4.32
N GLY A 413 11.26 -18.15 -4.23
CA GLY A 413 10.96 -17.50 -2.97
C GLY A 413 10.11 -18.35 -2.03
N ILE A 414 9.06 -18.98 -2.55
CA ILE A 414 8.18 -19.86 -1.76
C ILE A 414 8.95 -21.08 -1.27
N VAL A 415 9.75 -21.73 -2.12
CA VAL A 415 10.57 -22.87 -1.72
C VAL A 415 11.52 -22.47 -0.59
N LEU A 416 12.26 -21.38 -0.75
CA LEU A 416 13.19 -20.89 0.28
C LEU A 416 12.50 -20.53 1.59
N MET A 417 11.32 -19.91 1.52
CA MET A 417 10.52 -19.58 2.70
C MET A 417 10.10 -20.83 3.48
N ASN A 418 9.72 -21.92 2.78
CA ASN A 418 9.27 -23.16 3.41
C ASN A 418 10.41 -24.09 3.84
N LEU A 419 11.63 -23.94 3.29
CA LEU A 419 12.81 -24.65 3.78
C LEU A 419 13.20 -24.25 5.22
N GLY A 420 12.77 -23.08 5.68
CA GLY A 420 13.03 -22.62 7.05
C GLY A 420 14.51 -22.31 7.34
N GLY A 421 14.84 -22.20 8.63
CA GLY A 421 16.22 -21.99 9.07
C GLY A 421 16.83 -20.69 8.56
N SER A 422 18.04 -20.72 8.02
CA SER A 422 18.71 -19.53 7.48
C SER A 422 18.03 -18.98 6.21
N TRP A 423 17.23 -19.78 5.50
CA TRP A 423 16.59 -19.37 4.25
C TRP A 423 15.45 -18.36 4.43
N THR A 424 14.80 -18.33 5.60
CA THR A 424 13.80 -17.32 5.94
C THR A 424 14.39 -15.90 5.96
N ASN A 425 15.71 -15.78 6.07
CA ASN A 425 16.40 -14.49 6.07
C ASN A 425 16.78 -14.03 4.66
N TRP A 426 16.54 -14.84 3.63
CA TRP A 426 17.01 -14.55 2.26
C TRP A 426 15.95 -14.77 1.19
N TYR A 427 14.83 -15.41 1.50
CA TYR A 427 13.82 -15.78 0.50
C TYR A 427 13.35 -14.58 -0.33
N ALA A 428 13.03 -13.44 0.29
CA ALA A 428 12.58 -12.24 -0.40
C ALA A 428 13.70 -11.60 -1.24
N THR A 429 14.91 -11.53 -0.70
CA THR A 429 16.08 -10.97 -1.40
C THR A 429 16.47 -11.81 -2.62
N ILE A 430 16.49 -13.13 -2.48
CA ILE A 430 16.78 -14.04 -3.59
C ILE A 430 15.66 -13.98 -4.64
N THR A 431 14.40 -13.87 -4.21
CA THR A 431 13.26 -13.62 -5.11
C THR A 431 13.48 -12.36 -5.93
N PHE A 432 13.86 -11.25 -5.28
CA PHE A 432 14.12 -9.98 -5.94
C PHE A 432 15.19 -10.10 -7.03
N PHE A 433 16.37 -10.63 -6.68
CA PHE A 433 17.47 -10.74 -7.65
C PHE A 433 17.17 -11.74 -8.76
N THR A 434 16.50 -12.85 -8.44
CA THR A 434 16.09 -13.85 -9.44
C THR A 434 15.14 -13.23 -10.45
N ALA A 435 14.12 -12.50 -9.99
CA ALA A 435 13.17 -11.81 -10.85
C ALA A 435 13.84 -10.74 -11.72
N ALA A 436 14.72 -9.92 -11.14
CA ALA A 436 15.46 -8.88 -11.86
C ALA A 436 16.36 -9.46 -12.95
N ILE A 437 17.16 -10.48 -12.61
CA ILE A 437 18.11 -11.12 -13.54
C ILE A 437 17.35 -11.82 -14.66
N LEU A 438 16.34 -12.65 -14.33
CA LEU A 438 15.57 -13.37 -15.35
C LEU A 438 14.87 -12.39 -16.30
N TYR A 439 14.25 -11.33 -15.78
CA TYR A 439 13.59 -10.35 -16.62
C TYR A 439 14.57 -9.62 -17.53
N ALA A 440 15.73 -9.18 -17.01
CA ALA A 440 16.77 -8.53 -17.81
C ALA A 440 17.29 -9.43 -18.94
N LEU A 441 17.40 -10.74 -18.71
CA LEU A 441 17.85 -11.71 -19.71
C LEU A 441 16.80 -12.02 -20.77
N LEU A 442 15.53 -12.10 -20.36
CA LEU A 442 14.43 -12.56 -21.20
C LEU A 442 13.69 -11.43 -21.94
N MET A 443 13.80 -10.18 -21.48
CA MET A 443 13.08 -9.05 -22.09
C MET A 443 13.51 -8.83 -23.56
N PRO A 444 12.61 -8.30 -24.41
CA PRO A 444 12.92 -8.06 -25.82
C PRO A 444 14.17 -7.17 -26.01
N LYS A 445 15.10 -7.60 -26.87
CA LYS A 445 16.33 -6.84 -27.17
C LYS A 445 16.16 -5.78 -28.26
N GLN A 446 15.08 -5.89 -29.02
CA GLN A 446 14.67 -4.97 -30.08
C GLN A 446 13.29 -4.42 -29.76
N ARG A 447 12.74 -3.59 -30.65
CA ARG A 447 11.39 -3.01 -30.50
C ARG A 447 10.36 -4.11 -30.22
N GLN A 448 9.51 -3.88 -29.21
CA GLN A 448 8.47 -4.83 -28.83
C GLN A 448 7.60 -5.16 -30.04
N LYS A 449 7.44 -6.46 -30.33
CA LYS A 449 6.52 -6.91 -31.38
C LYS A 449 5.09 -6.70 -30.88
N LEU A 450 4.36 -5.83 -31.57
CA LEU A 450 2.93 -5.62 -31.34
C LEU A 450 2.13 -6.53 -32.25
N LEU A 451 0.96 -6.96 -31.78
CA LEU A 451 -0.01 -7.64 -32.62
C LEU A 451 -0.54 -6.68 -33.70
N PRO A 452 -0.87 -7.21 -34.90
CA PRO A 452 -1.36 -6.41 -36.03
C PRO A 452 -2.61 -5.60 -35.71
#